data_AF-A0A662HSX5-F1
#
_entry.id   AF-A0A662HSX5-F1
#
_cell.length_a   1.000
_cell.length_b   1.000
_cell.length_c   1.000
_cell.angle_alpha   90.00
_cell.angle_beta   90.00
_cell.angle_gamma   90.00
#
_symmetry.space_group_name_H-M   'P 1'
#
loop_
_entity.id
_entity.type
_entity.pdbx_description
1 polymer ?
#
loop_
_entity_poly.entity_id
_entity_poly.type
_entity_poly.pdbx_seq_one_letter_code
_entity_poly.pdbx_strand_id
1 'polypeptide(L)'
;MDLDKVVDILRNIAKKIRVSRVQEKVEIAIEGRKLYVDSDKEELVIPHLLRTFLLNATKKYLKVVPREKHQDLLNSLYYYITGYYGAFLKSKLEKYRKTPPGWIGNTSLAETFSSGRKKEYLPHYPPYFDHVKYTEDSIIVEPYSMTMEEFQKLIDLCKRNGLTFTVSGESCHLPGHTFRIKIEPLKEQK
;
A
#
# COMPACT_ATOMS: atom_id res chain seq x y z
N MET A 1 -8.72 17.42 -25.35
CA MET A 1 -7.79 16.28 -25.54
C MET A 1 -8.43 15.04 -24.93
N ASP A 2 -8.34 13.90 -25.60
CA ASP A 2 -8.93 12.63 -25.15
C ASP A 2 -8.29 12.16 -23.82
N LEU A 3 -9.12 11.73 -22.87
CA LEU A 3 -8.68 11.27 -21.54
C LEU A 3 -7.74 10.07 -21.67
N ASP A 4 -8.02 9.15 -22.58
CA ASP A 4 -7.19 7.95 -22.78
C ASP A 4 -5.79 8.34 -23.24
N LYS A 5 -5.68 9.35 -24.11
CA LYS A 5 -4.38 9.93 -24.50
C LYS A 5 -3.66 10.58 -23.32
N VAL A 6 -4.37 11.25 -22.42
CA VAL A 6 -3.76 11.85 -21.21
C VAL A 6 -3.24 10.77 -20.28
N VAL A 7 -4.05 9.73 -20.03
CA VAL A 7 -3.68 8.59 -19.19
C VAL A 7 -2.49 7.86 -19.78
N ASP A 8 -2.44 7.64 -21.09
CA ASP A 8 -1.29 7.01 -21.76
C ASP A 8 -0.04 7.90 -21.71
N ILE A 9 -0.17 9.22 -21.82
CA ILE A 9 0.95 10.13 -21.60
C ILE A 9 1.48 9.99 -20.17
N LEU A 10 0.61 10.05 -19.17
CA LEU A 10 0.99 9.92 -17.76
C LEU A 10 1.64 8.55 -17.47
N ARG A 11 1.08 7.47 -18.02
CA ARG A 11 1.64 6.11 -17.95
C ARG A 11 3.02 6.04 -18.59
N ASN A 12 3.18 6.62 -19.78
CA ASN A 12 4.46 6.67 -20.48
C ASN A 12 5.50 7.51 -19.74
N ILE A 13 5.08 8.59 -19.08
CA ILE A 13 5.99 9.37 -18.23
C ILE A 13 6.40 8.57 -17.00
N ALA A 14 5.45 7.92 -16.32
CA ALA A 14 5.75 7.07 -15.16
C ALA A 14 6.74 5.94 -15.52
N LYS A 15 6.58 5.30 -16.69
CA LYS A 15 7.53 4.30 -17.22
C LYS A 15 8.92 4.86 -17.53
N LYS A 16 9.02 6.17 -17.79
CA LYS A 16 10.28 6.87 -18.06
C LYS A 16 10.99 7.34 -16.80
N ILE A 17 10.36 7.23 -15.62
CA ILE A 17 11.01 7.49 -14.35
C ILE A 17 11.93 6.32 -14.04
N ARG A 18 13.25 6.54 -14.12
CA ARG A 18 14.26 5.56 -13.72
C ARG A 18 14.98 6.05 -12.49
N VAL A 19 15.07 5.19 -11.48
CA VAL A 19 15.87 5.43 -10.28
C VAL A 19 17.02 4.43 -10.30
N SER A 20 18.24 4.93 -10.45
CA SER A 20 19.45 4.10 -10.39
C SER A 20 20.38 4.62 -9.29
N ARG A 21 21.09 3.70 -8.63
CA ARG A 21 22.15 4.07 -7.68
C ARG A 21 23.47 4.15 -8.43
N VAL A 22 24.16 5.27 -8.27
CA VAL A 22 25.48 5.54 -8.82
C VAL A 22 26.34 6.00 -7.65
N GLN A 23 27.13 5.08 -7.08
CA GLN A 23 27.94 5.33 -5.88
C GLN A 23 27.08 5.83 -4.69
N GLU A 24 27.46 6.95 -4.08
CA GLU A 24 26.75 7.60 -2.96
C GLU A 24 25.54 8.43 -3.41
N LYS A 25 25.23 8.45 -4.71
CA LYS A 25 24.13 9.22 -5.29
C LYS A 25 23.07 8.33 -5.92
N VAL A 26 21.87 8.87 -5.99
CA VAL A 26 20.70 8.32 -6.67
C VAL A 26 20.43 9.19 -7.88
N GLU A 27 20.55 8.61 -9.07
CA GLU A 27 20.15 9.23 -10.32
C GLU A 27 18.65 8.98 -10.55
N ILE A 28 17.90 10.07 -10.71
CA ILE A 28 16.49 10.06 -11.05
C ILE A 28 16.39 10.64 -12.47
N ALA A 29 16.07 9.80 -13.44
CA ALA A 29 15.84 10.23 -14.81
C ALA A 29 14.33 10.39 -15.07
N ILE A 30 13.88 11.56 -15.52
CA ILE A 30 12.49 11.85 -15.91
C ILE A 30 12.52 12.55 -17.26
N GLU A 31 11.94 11.93 -18.29
CA GLU A 31 11.87 12.48 -19.66
C GLU A 31 13.23 12.97 -20.21
N GLY A 32 14.31 12.22 -19.93
CA GLY A 32 15.65 12.56 -20.38
C GLY A 32 16.37 13.61 -19.54
N ARG A 33 15.71 14.22 -18.54
CA ARG A 33 16.35 15.03 -17.51
C ARG A 33 16.86 14.12 -16.40
N LYS A 34 18.10 14.33 -15.96
CA LYS A 34 18.70 13.60 -14.85
C LYS A 34 18.82 14.51 -13.65
N LEU A 35 18.41 14.01 -12.48
CA LEU A 35 18.65 14.64 -11.20
C LEU A 35 19.47 13.68 -10.34
N TYR A 36 20.46 14.22 -9.64
CA TYR A 36 21.27 13.44 -8.71
C TYR A 36 20.93 13.86 -7.28
N VAL A 37 20.64 12.89 -6.44
CA VAL A 37 20.31 13.08 -5.02
C VAL A 37 21.32 12.31 -4.20
N ASP A 38 21.80 12.88 -3.10
CA ASP A 38 22.60 12.12 -2.14
C ASP A 38 21.76 10.94 -1.59
N SER A 39 22.37 9.77 -1.47
CA SER A 39 21.66 8.53 -1.13
C SER A 39 21.02 8.54 0.26
N ASP A 40 21.55 9.31 1.20
CA ASP A 40 21.00 9.58 2.53
C ASP A 40 19.74 10.47 2.48
N LYS A 41 19.56 11.25 1.40
CA LYS A 41 18.40 12.13 1.16
C LYS A 41 17.39 11.52 0.19
N GLU A 42 17.64 10.32 -0.34
CA GLU A 42 16.78 9.60 -1.29
C GLU A 42 15.31 9.57 -0.80
N GLU A 43 15.12 9.25 0.48
CA GLU A 43 13.81 9.06 1.11
C GLU A 43 13.00 10.36 1.26
N LEU A 44 13.65 11.52 1.23
CA LEU A 44 12.99 12.83 1.32
C LEU A 44 12.74 13.42 -0.07
N VAL A 45 13.70 13.24 -0.98
CA VAL A 45 13.73 13.95 -2.26
C VAL A 45 12.91 13.25 -3.33
N ILE A 46 12.93 11.91 -3.42
CA ILE A 46 12.11 11.17 -4.39
C ILE A 46 10.61 11.45 -4.21
N PRO A 47 10.02 11.35 -3.00
CA PRO A 47 8.61 11.70 -2.79
C PRO A 47 8.30 13.13 -3.20
N HIS A 48 9.18 14.07 -2.86
CA HIS A 48 8.98 15.48 -3.13
C HIS A 48 8.99 15.79 -4.64
N LEU A 49 9.92 15.18 -5.38
CA LEU A 49 10.01 15.30 -6.84
C LEU A 49 8.80 14.70 -7.54
N LEU A 50 8.40 13.49 -7.13
CA LEU A 50 7.20 12.83 -7.65
C LEU A 50 5.97 13.70 -7.40
N ARG A 51 5.76 14.14 -6.16
CA ARG A 51 4.65 15.05 -5.79
C ARG A 51 4.67 16.31 -6.65
N THR A 52 5.82 16.96 -6.80
CA THR A 52 5.94 18.21 -7.57
C THR A 52 5.65 18.00 -9.04
N PHE A 53 6.22 16.94 -9.63
CA PHE A 53 5.97 16.56 -11.02
C PHE A 53 4.47 16.31 -11.26
N LEU A 54 3.85 15.53 -10.37
CA LEU A 54 2.46 15.12 -10.48
C LEU A 54 1.52 16.32 -10.29
N LEU A 55 1.78 17.20 -9.32
CA LEU A 55 1.03 18.46 -9.16
C LEU A 55 1.09 19.34 -10.42
N ASN A 56 2.28 19.46 -11.02
CA ASN A 56 2.46 20.24 -12.24
C ASN A 56 1.74 19.60 -13.44
N ALA A 57 1.80 18.27 -13.57
CA ALA A 57 1.04 17.52 -14.56
C ALA A 57 -0.47 17.74 -14.37
N THR A 58 -1.00 17.59 -13.15
CA THR A 58 -2.41 17.85 -12.83
C THR A 58 -2.83 19.25 -13.26
N LYS A 59 -2.09 20.29 -12.87
CA LYS A 59 -2.38 21.68 -13.24
C LYS A 59 -2.35 21.91 -14.75
N LYS A 60 -1.45 21.25 -15.46
CA LYS A 60 -1.34 21.34 -16.93
C LYS A 60 -2.53 20.66 -17.61
N TYR A 61 -2.89 19.45 -17.18
CA TYR A 61 -3.90 18.63 -17.86
C TYR A 61 -5.33 19.04 -17.52
N LEU A 62 -5.61 19.51 -16.30
CA LEU A 62 -6.95 20.04 -15.95
C LEU A 62 -7.35 21.24 -16.82
N LYS A 63 -6.39 21.98 -17.39
CA LYS A 63 -6.68 23.10 -18.31
C LYS A 63 -7.14 22.67 -19.70
N VAL A 64 -6.82 21.45 -20.13
CA VAL A 64 -7.02 20.98 -21.52
C VAL A 64 -7.94 19.76 -21.62
N VAL A 65 -8.32 19.19 -20.47
CA VAL A 65 -9.30 18.12 -20.34
C VAL A 65 -10.67 18.73 -20.01
N PRO A 66 -11.76 18.30 -20.69
CA PRO A 66 -13.11 18.77 -20.40
C PRO A 66 -13.48 18.59 -18.92
N ARG A 67 -14.29 19.51 -18.38
CA ARG A 67 -14.58 19.59 -16.93
C ARG A 67 -15.25 18.32 -16.41
N GLU A 68 -16.13 17.73 -17.20
CA GLU A 68 -16.82 16.47 -16.92
C GLU A 68 -15.86 15.27 -16.79
N LYS A 69 -14.61 15.38 -17.28
CA LYS A 69 -13.56 14.36 -17.15
C LYS A 69 -12.53 14.66 -16.05
N HIS A 70 -12.69 15.73 -15.29
CA HIS A 70 -11.74 16.11 -14.24
C HIS A 70 -11.65 15.07 -13.14
N GLN A 71 -12.78 14.49 -12.72
CA GLN A 71 -12.79 13.45 -11.68
C GLN A 71 -12.01 12.21 -12.13
N ASP A 72 -12.22 11.75 -13.37
CA ASP A 72 -11.54 10.58 -13.92
C ASP A 72 -10.02 10.81 -14.01
N LEU A 73 -9.61 12.01 -14.42
CA LEU A 73 -8.20 12.41 -14.47
C LEU A 73 -7.59 12.42 -13.05
N LEU A 74 -8.29 13.01 -12.08
CA LEU A 74 -7.84 13.07 -10.69
C LEU A 74 -7.74 11.69 -10.05
N ASN A 75 -8.71 10.80 -10.29
CA ASN A 75 -8.67 9.41 -9.85
C ASN A 75 -7.49 8.68 -10.49
N SER A 76 -7.30 8.83 -11.81
CA SER A 76 -6.17 8.22 -12.52
C SER A 76 -4.84 8.69 -11.95
N LEU A 77 -4.68 10.00 -11.76
CA LEU A 77 -3.49 10.57 -11.13
C LEU A 77 -3.31 10.03 -9.72
N TYR A 78 -4.35 10.04 -8.88
CA TYR A 78 -4.30 9.46 -7.54
C TYR A 78 -3.78 8.01 -7.57
N TYR A 79 -4.34 7.14 -8.41
CA TYR A 79 -3.90 5.74 -8.52
C TYR A 79 -2.49 5.58 -9.08
N TYR A 80 -2.06 6.39 -10.05
CA TYR A 80 -0.68 6.32 -10.55
C TYR A 80 0.31 6.86 -9.53
N ILE A 81 -0.01 7.97 -8.86
CA ILE A 81 0.81 8.57 -7.80
C ILE A 81 0.94 7.55 -6.67
N THR A 82 -0.17 7.13 -6.09
CA THR A 82 -0.20 6.19 -4.95
C THR A 82 0.29 4.81 -5.34
N GLY A 83 0.04 4.35 -6.57
CA GLY A 83 0.49 3.05 -7.06
C GLY A 83 2.00 2.98 -7.28
N TYR A 84 2.59 3.94 -8.02
CA TYR A 84 4.05 3.95 -8.23
C TYR A 84 4.80 4.32 -6.96
N TYR A 85 4.34 5.36 -6.25
CA TYR A 85 4.95 5.76 -5.00
C TYR A 85 4.79 4.68 -3.93
N GLY A 86 3.61 4.06 -3.86
CA GLY A 86 3.33 2.93 -2.99
C GLY A 86 4.19 1.72 -3.33
N ALA A 87 4.43 1.41 -4.61
CA ALA A 87 5.35 0.34 -5.02
C ALA A 87 6.81 0.64 -4.63
N PHE A 88 7.26 1.89 -4.83
CA PHE A 88 8.58 2.34 -4.40
C PHE A 88 8.73 2.21 -2.88
N LEU A 89 7.81 2.78 -2.11
CA LEU A 89 7.79 2.67 -0.64
C LEU A 89 7.69 1.22 -0.18
N LYS A 90 6.85 0.40 -0.80
CA LYS A 90 6.71 -1.03 -0.49
C LYS A 90 8.04 -1.76 -0.63
N SER A 91 8.81 -1.50 -1.70
CA SER A 91 10.13 -2.11 -1.89
C SER A 91 11.14 -1.77 -0.78
N LYS A 92 10.98 -0.60 -0.15
CA LYS A 92 11.80 -0.16 0.99
C LYS A 92 11.25 -0.70 2.31
N LEU A 93 9.93 -0.65 2.50
CA LEU A 93 9.21 -1.19 3.66
C LEU A 93 9.35 -2.71 3.77
N GLU A 94 9.48 -3.44 2.68
CA GLU A 94 9.76 -4.88 2.71
C GLU A 94 11.04 -5.21 3.47
N LYS A 95 12.01 -4.28 3.54
CA LYS A 95 13.22 -4.43 4.38
C LYS A 95 12.94 -4.27 5.89
N TYR A 96 11.85 -3.59 6.22
CA TYR A 96 11.41 -3.32 7.59
C TYR A 96 10.16 -4.13 7.97
N ARG A 97 9.68 -5.01 7.07
CA ARG A 97 8.52 -5.84 7.33
C ARG A 97 8.87 -6.80 8.46
N LYS A 98 8.24 -6.57 9.61
CA LYS A 98 8.30 -7.48 10.75
C LYS A 98 7.84 -8.86 10.31
N THR A 99 8.55 -9.88 10.77
CA THR A 99 8.10 -11.26 10.65
C THR A 99 6.76 -11.42 11.38
N PRO A 100 5.86 -12.30 10.91
CA PRO A 100 4.67 -12.64 11.67
C PRO A 100 5.07 -13.07 13.10
N PRO A 101 4.32 -12.69 14.14
CA PRO A 101 4.52 -13.20 15.49
C PRO A 101 4.73 -14.71 15.53
N GLY A 102 5.64 -15.19 16.38
CA GLY A 102 5.99 -16.62 16.46
C GLY A 102 4.79 -17.53 16.73
N TRP A 103 3.78 -17.03 17.46
CA TRP A 103 2.56 -17.77 17.76
C TRP A 103 1.71 -18.09 16.51
N ILE A 104 1.85 -17.34 15.41
CA ILE A 104 1.10 -17.59 14.16
C ILE A 104 1.43 -18.97 13.59
N GLY A 105 2.68 -19.42 13.74
CA GLY A 105 3.12 -20.73 13.24
C GLY A 105 2.36 -21.92 13.83
N ASN A 106 1.73 -21.75 14.99
CA ASN A 106 0.96 -22.78 15.68
C ASN A 106 -0.56 -22.68 15.45
N THR A 107 -0.99 -21.84 14.51
CA THR A 107 -2.40 -21.58 14.22
C THR A 107 -2.72 -21.96 12.77
N SER A 108 -4.01 -22.13 12.45
CA SER A 108 -4.46 -22.30 11.07
C SER A 108 -4.20 -21.06 10.19
N LEU A 109 -3.76 -19.94 10.78
CA LEU A 109 -3.34 -18.75 10.05
C LEU A 109 -1.98 -18.91 9.38
N ALA A 110 -1.15 -19.87 9.82
CA ALA A 110 0.17 -20.11 9.25
C ALA A 110 0.10 -20.32 7.74
N GLU A 111 -0.88 -21.09 7.26
CA GLU A 111 -1.09 -21.37 5.83
C GLU A 111 -1.53 -20.12 5.06
N THR A 112 -2.47 -19.35 5.63
CA THR A 112 -2.96 -18.07 5.08
C THR A 112 -1.83 -17.05 4.90
N PHE A 113 -0.84 -17.02 5.81
CA PHE A 113 0.28 -16.08 5.73
C PHE A 113 1.53 -16.62 5.04
N SER A 114 1.67 -17.94 4.93
CA SER A 114 2.81 -18.57 4.24
C SER A 114 2.62 -18.59 2.72
N SER A 115 1.37 -18.70 2.25
CA SER A 115 1.04 -18.64 0.82
C SER A 115 1.38 -17.28 0.19
N GLY A 116 1.41 -16.20 0.97
CA GLY A 116 1.77 -14.86 0.48
C GLY A 116 3.25 -14.58 0.28
N ARG A 117 4.15 -15.54 0.56
CA ARG A 117 5.58 -15.42 0.26
C ARG A 117 5.97 -15.98 -1.10
N LYS A 118 5.12 -16.79 -1.74
CA LYS A 118 5.36 -17.25 -3.11
C LYS A 118 4.83 -16.20 -4.09
N LYS A 119 5.77 -15.42 -4.63
CA LYS A 119 5.58 -14.55 -5.80
C LYS A 119 5.02 -15.39 -6.96
N GLU A 120 3.70 -15.41 -7.10
CA GLU A 120 2.93 -15.56 -8.34
C GLU A 120 1.48 -15.82 -7.91
N TYR A 121 0.65 -14.77 -8.02
CA TYR A 121 -0.79 -14.79 -7.78
C TYR A 121 -1.23 -15.42 -6.43
N LEU A 122 -1.19 -14.58 -5.38
CA LEU A 122 -1.77 -14.85 -4.06
C LEU A 122 -3.13 -15.56 -4.16
N PRO A 123 -3.35 -16.73 -3.53
CA PRO A 123 -4.70 -17.17 -3.24
C PRO A 123 -5.31 -16.12 -2.32
N HIS A 124 -6.47 -15.60 -2.72
CA HIS A 124 -7.22 -14.55 -2.06
C HIS A 124 -7.07 -14.61 -0.53
N TYR A 125 -6.35 -13.64 0.05
CA TYR A 125 -6.54 -13.35 1.47
C TYR A 125 -8.06 -13.22 1.68
N PRO A 126 -8.62 -13.82 2.75
CA PRO A 126 -10.01 -13.53 3.08
C PRO A 126 -10.20 -12.01 3.12
N PRO A 127 -11.32 -11.44 2.67
CA PRO A 127 -11.47 -9.98 2.52
C PRO A 127 -11.22 -9.20 3.82
N TYR A 128 -11.36 -9.85 4.97
CA TYR A 128 -11.07 -9.32 6.29
C TYR A 128 -9.57 -9.29 6.68
N PHE A 129 -8.68 -9.87 5.86
CA PHE A 129 -7.22 -9.79 5.98
C PHE A 129 -6.63 -8.82 4.92
N ASP A 130 -7.26 -7.66 4.76
CA ASP A 130 -6.68 -6.58 3.95
C ASP A 130 -5.71 -5.72 4.78
N HIS A 131 -4.74 -5.11 4.11
CA HIS A 131 -3.78 -4.18 4.72
C HIS A 131 -3.12 -4.70 6.02
N VAL A 132 -2.57 -5.92 5.95
CA VAL A 132 -2.00 -6.61 7.12
C VAL A 132 -0.69 -5.96 7.58
N LYS A 133 -0.60 -5.71 8.89
CA LYS A 133 0.60 -5.27 9.61
C LYS A 133 0.86 -6.17 10.81
N TYR A 134 2.13 -6.53 11.00
CA TYR A 134 2.56 -7.33 12.15
C TYR A 134 3.17 -6.45 13.25
N THR A 135 2.84 -6.76 14.49
CA THR A 135 3.57 -6.31 15.68
C THR A 135 4.26 -7.50 16.34
N GLU A 136 4.90 -7.30 17.50
CA GLU A 136 5.52 -8.41 18.23
C GLU A 136 4.46 -9.40 18.76
N ASP A 137 3.33 -8.87 19.26
CA ASP A 137 2.30 -9.66 19.94
C ASP A 137 1.01 -9.79 19.14
N SER A 138 0.83 -9.04 18.05
CA SER A 138 -0.46 -8.92 17.38
C SER A 138 -0.37 -8.86 15.86
N ILE A 139 -1.50 -9.17 15.21
CA ILE A 139 -1.77 -8.88 13.80
C ILE A 139 -2.73 -7.70 13.76
N ILE A 140 -2.48 -6.73 12.89
CA ILE A 140 -3.39 -5.64 12.60
C ILE A 140 -3.84 -5.79 11.15
N VAL A 141 -5.14 -5.72 10.91
CA VAL A 141 -5.74 -5.71 9.57
C VAL A 141 -6.67 -4.52 9.45
N GLU A 142 -6.74 -3.94 8.26
CA GLU A 142 -7.55 -2.73 8.00
C GLU A 142 -8.41 -2.93 6.74
N PRO A 143 -9.42 -3.81 6.77
CA PRO A 143 -10.37 -3.98 5.68
C PRO A 143 -11.20 -2.72 5.44
N TYR A 144 -11.35 -2.35 4.16
CA TYR A 144 -12.23 -1.26 3.73
C TYR A 144 -13.69 -1.47 4.10
N SER A 145 -14.15 -2.71 4.03
CA SER A 145 -15.52 -3.11 4.33
C SER A 145 -15.54 -4.53 4.84
N MET A 146 -16.46 -4.84 5.75
CA MET A 146 -16.75 -6.20 6.17
C MET A 146 -18.25 -6.39 6.30
N THR A 147 -18.75 -7.46 5.71
CA THR A 147 -20.10 -7.97 5.91
C THR A 147 -20.21 -8.67 7.26
N MET A 148 -21.45 -8.85 7.75
CA MET A 148 -21.70 -9.62 8.97
C MET A 148 -21.19 -11.06 8.87
N GLU A 149 -21.30 -11.68 7.70
CA GLU A 149 -20.80 -13.04 7.45
C GLU A 149 -19.27 -13.10 7.59
N GLU A 150 -18.56 -12.09 7.10
CA GLU A 150 -17.10 -12.00 7.25
C GLU A 150 -16.68 -11.76 8.70
N PHE A 151 -17.43 -10.95 9.45
CA PHE A 151 -17.23 -10.82 10.90
C PHE A 151 -17.45 -12.14 11.62
N GLN A 152 -18.47 -12.91 11.26
CA GLN A 152 -18.72 -14.23 11.85
C GLN A 152 -17.56 -15.19 11.55
N LYS A 153 -17.06 -15.22 10.30
CA LYS A 153 -15.89 -16.02 9.92
C LYS A 153 -14.64 -15.63 10.74
N LEU A 154 -14.43 -14.34 10.99
CA LEU A 154 -13.34 -13.86 11.84
C LEU A 154 -13.51 -14.31 13.30
N ILE A 155 -14.72 -14.23 13.86
CA ILE A 155 -15.03 -14.72 15.22
C ILE A 155 -14.71 -16.22 15.33
N ASP A 156 -15.17 -17.03 14.37
CA ASP A 156 -14.97 -18.48 14.38
C ASP A 156 -13.50 -18.84 14.20
N LEU A 157 -12.77 -18.10 13.36
CA LEU A 157 -11.33 -18.21 13.22
C LEU A 157 -10.61 -17.93 14.54
N CYS A 158 -10.98 -16.86 15.25
CA CYS A 158 -10.37 -16.52 16.53
C CYS A 158 -10.65 -17.57 17.60
N LYS A 159 -11.90 -18.02 17.73
CA LYS A 159 -12.29 -19.08 18.68
C LYS A 159 -11.51 -20.37 18.48
N ARG A 160 -11.39 -20.85 17.23
CA ARG A 160 -10.67 -22.10 16.91
C ARG A 160 -9.17 -22.04 17.19
N ASN A 161 -8.59 -20.83 17.19
CA ASN A 161 -7.15 -20.64 17.36
C ASN A 161 -6.78 -20.05 18.73
N GLY A 162 -7.72 -19.96 19.68
CA GLY A 162 -7.46 -19.35 20.98
C GLY A 162 -7.03 -17.89 20.87
N LEU A 163 -7.61 -17.14 19.93
CA LEU A 163 -7.33 -15.73 19.69
C LEU A 163 -8.50 -14.85 20.13
N THR A 164 -8.22 -13.58 20.31
CA THR A 164 -9.21 -12.51 20.48
C THR A 164 -8.95 -11.42 19.44
N PHE A 165 -9.94 -10.57 19.21
CA PHE A 165 -9.75 -9.38 18.40
C PHE A 165 -10.48 -8.17 18.97
N THR A 166 -9.96 -6.99 18.68
CA THR A 166 -10.62 -5.70 18.94
C THR A 166 -10.78 -4.93 17.64
N VAL A 167 -11.88 -4.20 17.51
CA VAL A 167 -12.18 -3.35 16.35
C VAL A 167 -12.07 -1.89 16.78
N SER A 168 -11.36 -1.10 16.00
CA SER A 168 -11.15 0.34 16.20
C SER A 168 -11.35 1.09 14.89
N GLY A 169 -11.57 2.41 14.96
CA GLY A 169 -12.07 3.20 13.84
C GLY A 169 -11.02 3.94 13.01
N GLU A 170 -9.73 3.91 13.36
CA GLU A 170 -8.70 4.75 12.73
C GLU A 170 -7.69 3.94 11.93
N SER A 171 -7.65 4.16 10.61
CA SER A 171 -6.69 3.54 9.70
C SER A 171 -5.33 4.21 9.85
N CYS A 172 -4.25 3.42 9.88
CA CYS A 172 -2.91 3.97 9.69
C CYS A 172 -2.53 4.17 8.21
N HIS A 173 -3.36 3.68 7.29
CA HIS A 173 -3.10 3.69 5.86
C HIS A 173 -3.90 4.76 5.10
N LEU A 174 -5.06 5.18 5.60
CA LEU A 174 -5.97 6.08 4.89
C LEU A 174 -6.60 7.16 5.78
N PRO A 175 -6.82 8.38 5.26
CA PRO A 175 -7.62 9.38 5.96
C PRO A 175 -9.10 8.96 5.96
N GLY A 176 -9.64 8.61 7.13
CA GLY A 176 -11.05 8.27 7.31
C GLY A 176 -11.28 7.15 8.33
N HIS A 177 -12.56 6.85 8.58
CA HIS A 177 -12.93 5.71 9.42
C HIS A 177 -12.73 4.40 8.65
N THR A 178 -12.03 3.45 9.27
CA THR A 178 -11.90 2.07 8.77
C THR A 178 -12.21 1.07 9.88
N PHE A 179 -12.33 -0.20 9.54
CA PHE A 179 -12.32 -1.29 10.51
C PHE A 179 -10.88 -1.69 10.79
N ARG A 180 -10.23 -1.05 11.77
CA ARG A 180 -8.92 -1.49 12.23
C ARG A 180 -9.10 -2.59 13.25
N ILE A 181 -8.76 -3.80 12.84
CA ILE A 181 -8.92 -5.01 13.64
C ILE A 181 -7.56 -5.44 14.15
N LYS A 182 -7.39 -5.49 15.47
CA LYS A 182 -6.20 -6.04 16.12
C LYS A 182 -6.53 -7.44 16.63
N ILE A 183 -5.85 -8.45 16.09
CA ILE A 183 -5.95 -9.86 16.47
C ILE A 183 -4.74 -10.21 17.34
N GLU A 184 -4.97 -10.83 18.48
CA GLU A 184 -3.92 -11.24 19.42
C GLU A 184 -4.31 -12.54 20.15
N PRO A 185 -3.35 -13.27 20.75
CA PRO A 185 -3.67 -14.44 21.56
C PRO A 185 -4.64 -14.07 22.68
N LEU A 186 -5.60 -14.95 22.95
CA LEU A 186 -6.44 -14.83 24.14
C LEU A 186 -5.51 -14.99 25.35
N LYS A 187 -5.22 -13.90 26.05
CA LYS A 187 -4.50 -13.98 27.32
C LYS A 187 -5.37 -14.81 28.25
N GLU A 188 -4.90 -15.98 28.66
CA GLU A 188 -5.53 -16.71 29.75
C GLU A 188 -5.68 -15.74 30.92
N GLN A 189 -6.92 -15.57 31.39
CA GLN A 189 -7.17 -14.90 32.65
C GLN A 189 -6.52 -15.79 33.71
N LYS A 190 -5.30 -15.44 34.11
CA LYS A 190 -4.67 -15.98 35.31
C LYS A 190 -5.54 -15.64 36.53
#